data_AF-A0AAJ2LRC5-F1
#
_entry.id   AF-A0AAJ2LRC5-F1
#
_cell.length_a   1.000
_cell.length_b   1.000
_cell.length_c   1.000
_cell.angle_alpha   90.00
_cell.angle_beta   90.00
_cell.angle_gamma   90.00
#
_symmetry.space_group_name_H-M   'P 1'
#
loop_
_entity.id
_entity.type
_entity.pdbx_description
1 polymer ?
#
loop_
_entity_poly.entity_id
_entity_poly.type
_entity_poly.pdbx_seq_one_letter_code
_entity_poly.pdbx_strand_id
1 'polypeptide(L)'
;NDIHALISTKTIKLGGKKNITKTDELKTKKQIYDVLVETGPTLAAEFLKQGLVDELIVYLAPTLLGSTGRAMFNFSLTQMSQQYRLQLQSLRQVGQDVCFILTPKQA
;
A
#
# COMPACT_ATOMS: atom_id res chain seq x y z
N ASN A 1 21.53 -10.86 -9.20
CA ASN A 1 20.63 -11.99 -9.48
C ASN A 1 19.30 -11.67 -8.87
N ASP A 2 18.60 -10.72 -9.49
CA ASP A 2 17.41 -10.08 -8.92
C ASP A 2 16.18 -10.86 -9.35
N ILE A 3 15.58 -11.57 -8.39
CA ILE A 3 14.31 -12.24 -8.57
C ILE A 3 13.28 -11.50 -7.73
N HIS A 4 12.56 -10.59 -8.37
CA HIS A 4 11.47 -9.83 -7.73
C HIS A 4 10.18 -10.65 -7.82
N ALA A 5 9.69 -11.11 -6.67
CA ALA A 5 8.32 -11.60 -6.50
C ALA A 5 7.34 -10.42 -6.38
N LEU A 6 6.13 -10.54 -6.94
CA LEU A 6 4.88 -10.46 -6.17
C LEU A 6 3.64 -10.38 -7.08
N ILE A 7 2.69 -11.32 -6.87
CA ILE A 7 1.26 -11.01 -6.99
C ILE A 7 0.88 -10.34 -5.66
N SER A 8 0.58 -9.05 -5.70
CA SER A 8 0.09 -8.30 -4.54
C SER A 8 -1.31 -7.80 -4.85
N THR A 9 -2.32 -8.38 -4.21
CA THR A 9 -3.53 -7.61 -3.95
C THR A 9 -3.15 -6.55 -2.93
N LYS A 10 -3.35 -5.30 -3.32
CA LYS A 10 -3.00 -4.15 -2.51
C LYS A 10 -4.29 -3.54 -2.03
N THR A 11 -4.39 -3.41 -0.72
CA THR A 11 -5.56 -2.86 -0.09
C THR A 11 -5.11 -1.72 0.82
N ILE A 12 -5.50 -0.50 0.47
CA ILE A 12 -5.23 0.71 1.25
C ILE A 12 -6.45 0.97 2.12
N LYS A 13 -6.25 1.09 3.44
CA LYS A 13 -7.26 1.68 4.31
C LYS A 13 -6.97 3.18 4.48
N LEU A 14 -7.93 4.01 4.11
CA LEU A 14 -7.96 5.43 4.47
C LEU A 14 -8.79 5.55 5.74
N GLY A 15 -8.14 5.82 6.86
CA GLY A 15 -8.76 6.10 8.15
C GLY A 15 -8.94 7.61 8.32
N GLY A 16 -10.01 8.02 8.99
CA GLY A 16 -10.44 9.42 9.07
C GLY A 16 -9.49 10.43 9.74
N LYS A 17 -8.23 10.10 10.03
CA LYS A 17 -7.26 10.99 10.72
C LYS A 17 -6.65 12.07 9.82
N LYS A 18 -6.69 11.93 8.49
CA LYS A 18 -6.10 12.92 7.57
C LYS A 18 -7.20 13.75 6.90
N ASN A 19 -7.19 15.06 7.17
CA ASN A 19 -8.07 16.05 6.54
C ASN A 19 -7.63 16.28 5.11
N ILE A 20 -8.33 15.64 4.18
CA ILE A 20 -8.20 15.88 2.74
C ILE A 20 -9.60 16.29 2.28
N THR A 21 -9.72 17.44 1.61
CA THR A 21 -11.00 18.10 1.29
C THR A 21 -12.03 17.18 0.61
N LYS A 22 -11.58 16.12 -0.09
CA LYS A 22 -12.43 15.14 -0.79
C LYS A 22 -12.91 13.98 0.09
N THR A 23 -12.16 13.61 1.14
CA THR A 23 -12.57 12.57 2.09
C THR A 23 -13.63 13.08 3.06
N ASP A 24 -13.63 14.39 3.33
CA ASP A 24 -14.67 15.03 4.14
C ASP A 24 -16.03 15.04 3.43
N GLU A 25 -16.06 15.09 2.09
CA GLU A 25 -17.29 14.89 1.34
C GLU A 25 -17.82 13.46 1.47
N LEU A 26 -16.94 12.45 1.44
CA LEU A 26 -17.33 11.05 1.62
C LEU A 26 -17.91 10.81 3.03
N LYS A 27 -17.30 11.40 4.06
CA LYS A 27 -17.80 11.34 5.44
C LYS A 27 -19.13 12.07 5.58
N THR A 28 -19.20 13.33 5.13
CA THR A 28 -20.32 14.23 5.42
C THR A 28 -21.55 13.96 4.56
N LYS A 29 -21.35 13.64 3.27
CA LYS A 29 -22.46 13.42 2.31
C LYS A 29 -22.84 11.95 2.15
N LYS A 30 -21.90 11.02 2.36
CA LYS A 30 -22.11 9.58 2.11
C LYS A 30 -21.94 8.69 3.34
N GLN A 31 -21.55 9.25 4.50
CA GLN A 31 -21.31 8.51 5.73
C GLN A 31 -20.32 7.35 5.57
N ILE A 32 -19.31 7.52 4.71
CA ILE A 32 -18.24 6.54 4.50
C ILE A 32 -17.04 6.92 5.37
N TYR A 33 -16.66 6.04 6.29
CA TYR A 33 -15.60 6.28 7.27
C TYR A 33 -14.31 5.51 6.98
N ASP A 34 -14.45 4.33 6.35
CA ASP A 34 -13.35 3.47 5.93
C ASP A 34 -13.43 3.31 4.41
N VAL A 35 -12.32 3.58 3.73
CA VAL A 35 -12.22 3.39 2.27
C VAL A 35 -11.15 2.35 1.98
N LEU A 36 -11.55 1.37 1.17
CA LEU A 36 -10.67 0.36 0.61
C LEU A 36 -10.26 0.77 -0.80
N VAL A 37 -8.96 0.92 -1.05
CA VAL A 37 -8.45 1.18 -2.42
C VAL A 37 -7.67 -0.03 -2.92
N GLU A 38 -8.23 -0.68 -3.94
CA GLU A 38 -7.63 -1.79 -4.68
C GLU A 38 -7.32 -1.32 -6.09
N THR A 39 -6.03 -1.18 -6.40
CA THR A 39 -5.62 -0.57 -7.65
C THR A 39 -4.24 -1.04 -8.08
N GLY A 40 -3.92 -0.79 -9.35
CA GLY A 40 -2.61 -1.08 -9.91
C GLY A 40 -1.49 -0.21 -9.31
N PRO A 41 -0.24 -0.52 -9.67
CA PRO A 41 0.96 0.03 -9.01
C PRO A 41 1.12 1.54 -9.13
N THR A 42 0.59 2.15 -10.20
CA THR A 42 0.68 3.59 -10.43
C THR A 42 -0.17 4.37 -9.43
N LEU A 43 -1.48 4.10 -9.36
CA LEU A 43 -2.37 4.79 -8.45
C LEU A 43 -2.03 4.44 -6.99
N ALA A 44 -1.67 3.18 -6.75
CA ALA A 44 -1.18 2.72 -5.45
C ALA A 44 0.02 3.53 -4.93
N ALA A 45 0.98 3.85 -5.78
CA ALA A 45 2.13 4.66 -5.41
C ALA A 45 1.74 6.11 -5.14
N GLU A 46 0.79 6.67 -5.91
CA GLU A 46 0.35 8.05 -5.73
C GLU A 46 -0.34 8.29 -4.38
N PHE A 47 -1.20 7.36 -3.94
CA PHE A 47 -1.80 7.43 -2.60
C PHE A 47 -0.75 7.42 -1.48
N LEU A 48 0.33 6.65 -1.64
CA LEU A 48 1.43 6.60 -0.68
C LEU A 48 2.23 7.92 -0.68
N LYS A 49 2.55 8.44 -1.87
CA LYS A 49 3.29 9.72 -2.05
C LYS A 49 2.53 10.91 -1.47
N GLN A 50 1.22 10.96 -1.68
CA GLN A 50 0.36 12.00 -1.11
C GLN A 50 0.10 11.80 0.40
N GLY A 51 0.65 10.74 1.00
CA GLY A 51 0.49 10.46 2.42
C GLY A 51 -0.95 10.16 2.82
N LEU A 52 -1.81 9.73 1.89
CA LEU A 52 -3.24 9.47 2.17
C LEU A 52 -3.46 8.11 2.82
N VAL A 53 -2.50 7.20 2.70
CA VAL A 53 -2.56 5.86 3.30
C VAL A 53 -2.40 5.93 4.81
N ASP A 54 -3.26 5.25 5.55
CA ASP A 54 -3.09 5.00 6.99
C ASP A 54 -2.64 3.58 7.25
N GLU A 55 -3.22 2.61 6.51
CA GLU A 55 -2.84 1.21 6.57
C GLU A 55 -2.65 0.64 5.16
N LEU A 56 -1.62 -0.18 5.01
CA LEU A 56 -1.29 -0.91 3.80
C LEU A 56 -1.33 -2.41 4.10
N ILE A 57 -2.21 -3.12 3.39
CA ILE A 57 -2.32 -4.56 3.44
C ILE A 57 -1.66 -5.13 2.18
N VAL A 58 -0.69 -6.02 2.37
CA VAL A 58 0.08 -6.66 1.29
C VAL A 58 -0.08 -8.17 1.39
N TYR A 59 -0.55 -8.80 0.32
CA TYR A 59 -0.51 -10.25 0.16
C TYR A 59 0.70 -10.64 -0.67
N LEU A 60 1.48 -11.60 -0.18
CA LEU A 60 2.68 -12.13 -0.80
C LEU A 60 2.50 -13.61 -1.10
N ALA A 61 2.41 -13.93 -2.39
CA ALA A 61 2.44 -15.32 -2.87
C ALA A 61 3.88 -15.86 -2.95
N PRO A 62 4.08 -17.18 -2.71
CA PRO A 62 5.39 -17.83 -2.80
C PRO A 62 5.78 -18.10 -4.26
N THR A 63 5.83 -17.04 -5.08
CA THR A 63 6.10 -17.12 -6.52
C THR A 63 7.06 -16.04 -6.98
N LEU A 64 7.86 -16.34 -8.00
CA LEU A 64 8.89 -15.48 -8.56
C LEU A 64 8.52 -15.12 -10.01
N LEU A 65 8.35 -13.83 -10.31
CA LEU A 65 7.87 -13.37 -11.62
C LEU A 65 8.99 -12.90 -12.57
N GLY A 66 10.23 -12.88 -12.10
CA GLY A 66 11.38 -12.41 -12.86
C GLY A 66 11.49 -10.88 -12.91
N SER A 67 12.58 -10.38 -13.49
CA SER A 67 12.94 -8.96 -13.51
C SER A 67 12.01 -8.08 -14.35
N THR A 68 11.31 -8.66 -15.32
CA THR A 68 10.30 -7.99 -16.14
C THR A 68 8.90 -8.07 -15.53
N GLY A 69 8.77 -8.69 -14.35
CA GLY A 69 7.54 -8.70 -13.58
C GLY A 69 7.09 -7.28 -13.23
N ARG A 70 5.77 -7.08 -13.17
CA ARG A 70 5.21 -5.77 -12.85
C ARG A 70 5.48 -5.44 -11.38
N ALA A 71 6.18 -4.33 -11.12
CA ALA A 71 6.43 -3.87 -9.76
C ALA A 71 5.12 -3.62 -8.99
N MET A 72 5.11 -3.92 -7.69
CA MET A 72 3.97 -3.67 -6.78
C MET A 72 3.66 -2.17 -6.63
N PHE A 73 4.70 -1.35 -6.65
CA PHE A 73 4.64 0.10 -6.54
C PHE A 73 5.53 0.74 -7.57
N ASN A 74 5.03 1.78 -8.21
CA ASN A 74 5.85 2.59 -9.11
C ASN A 74 6.53 3.75 -8.34
N PHE A 75 7.64 3.45 -7.68
CA PHE A 75 8.51 4.45 -7.05
C PHE A 75 9.78 4.64 -7.86
N SER A 76 10.05 5.88 -8.28
CA SER A 76 11.34 6.27 -8.84
C SER A 76 12.13 6.97 -7.73
N LEU A 77 13.08 6.24 -7.15
CA LEU A 77 13.98 6.75 -6.11
C LEU A 77 15.39 6.81 -6.68
N THR A 78 16.07 7.94 -6.53
CA THR A 78 17.46 8.11 -6.93
C THR A 78 18.43 7.92 -5.76
N GLN A 79 17.93 8.03 -4.52
CA GLN A 79 18.72 7.90 -3.30
C GLN A 79 17.98 7.06 -2.25
N MET A 80 18.72 6.27 -1.47
CA MET A 80 18.15 5.46 -0.38
C MET A 80 17.48 6.31 0.70
N SER A 81 17.91 7.57 0.90
CA SER A 81 17.27 8.52 1.82
C SER A 81 15.81 8.82 1.46
N GLN A 82 15.40 8.62 0.20
CA GLN A 82 14.04 8.90 -0.30
C GLN A 82 13.07 7.74 -0.08
N GLN A 83 13.52 6.64 0.53
CA GLN A 83 12.69 5.45 0.68
C GLN A 83 11.45 5.69 1.56
N TYR A 84 10.33 5.13 1.13
CA TYR A 84 9.10 5.15 1.90
C TYR A 84 9.17 4.10 3.01
N ARG A 85 9.25 4.55 4.28
CA ARG A 85 9.36 3.65 5.43
C ARG A 85 7.99 3.21 5.91
N LEU A 86 7.86 1.91 6.13
CA LEU A 86 6.69 1.28 6.71
C LEU A 86 7.06 0.61 8.03
N GLN A 87 6.10 0.51 8.93
CA GLN A 87 6.18 -0.25 10.16
C GLN A 87 5.28 -1.48 10.04
N LEU A 88 5.82 -2.66 10.36
CA LEU A 88 5.05 -3.89 10.44
C LEU A 88 4.17 -3.87 11.69
N GLN A 89 2.85 -3.99 11.51
CA GLN A 89 1.89 -4.10 12.59
C GLN A 89 1.51 -5.54 12.87
N SER A 90 1.25 -6.33 11.83
CA SER A 90 1.01 -7.76 11.97
C SER A 90 1.39 -8.53 10.72
N LEU A 91 1.62 -9.83 10.90
CA LEU A 91 1.92 -10.80 9.87
C LEU A 91 1.08 -12.04 10.14
N ARG A 92 0.43 -12.58 9.11
CA ARG A 92 -0.28 -13.86 9.18
C ARG A 92 -0.17 -14.65 7.90
N GLN A 93 -0.26 -15.96 8.00
CA GLN A 93 -0.37 -16.85 6.83
C GLN A 93 -1.84 -16.93 6.36
N VAL A 94 -2.05 -16.94 5.06
CA VAL A 94 -3.36 -17.12 4.41
C VAL A 94 -3.19 -18.16 3.30
N GLY A 95 -3.53 -19.42 3.60
CA GLY A 95 -3.21 -20.53 2.71
C GLY A 95 -1.69 -20.68 2.52
N GLN A 96 -1.21 -20.56 1.29
CA GLN A 96 0.23 -20.57 0.98
C GLN A 96 0.85 -19.16 0.95
N ASP A 97 0.03 -18.12 1.07
CA ASP A 97 0.46 -16.72 1.00
C ASP A 97 0.72 -16.15 2.40
N VAL A 98 1.44 -15.02 2.44
CA VAL A 98 1.63 -14.23 3.66
C VAL A 98 0.93 -12.88 3.52
N CYS A 99 0.17 -12.49 4.53
CA CYS A 99 -0.47 -11.18 4.61
C CYS A 99 0.25 -10.30 5.64
N PHE A 100 0.75 -9.17 5.18
CA PHE A 100 1.34 -8.12 6.02
C PHE A 100 0.32 -7.00 6.22
N ILE A 101 0.20 -6.54 7.47
CA ILE A 101 -0.46 -5.28 7.82
C ILE A 101 0.63 -4.28 8.18
N LEU A 102 0.72 -3.20 7.41
CA LEU A 102 1.79 -2.21 7.47
C LEU A 102 1.19 -0.81 7.68
N THR A 103 1.86 0.04 8.43
CA THR A 103 1.50 1.46 8.55
C THR A 103 2.65 2.35 8.11
N PRO A 104 2.41 3.50 7.47
CA PRO A 104 3.47 4.48 7.21
C PRO A 104 4.18 4.89 8.50
N LYS A 105 5.51 4.84 8.49
CA LYS A 105 6.31 5.39 9.58
C LYS A 105 6.27 6.91 9.42
N GLN A 106 5.66 7.61 10.38
CA GLN A 106 5.69 9.07 10.40
C GLN A 106 7.14 9.52 10.61
N ALA A 107 7.56 10.52 9.81
CA ALA A 107 8.85 11.20 9.99
C ALA A 107 8.82 12.07 11.24
#